data_AF-E4UPY7-F1
#
_entry.id   AF-E4UPY7-F1
#
_cell.length_a   1.000
_cell.length_b   1.000
_cell.length_c   1.000
_cell.angle_alpha   90.00
_cell.angle_beta   90.00
_cell.angle_gamma   90.00
#
_symmetry.space_group_name_H-M   'P 1'
#
loop_
_entity.id
_entity.type
_entity.pdbx_description
1 polymer ?
#
loop_
_entity_poly.entity_id
_entity_poly.type
_entity_poly.pdbx_seq_one_letter_code
_entity_poly.pdbx_strand_id
1 'polypeptide(L)'
;MAESKKDGTAAGEPGEKKKRAELTPFTRGLILGRRMAGASLREISRALNIPVSTVQNTIMKESSRVDGVSKPRSGRPKKLSDRDIRMLISRVRSNPSISYGELASGMPDNISKSTIYRTLKQHGITNRPVKKIAKN
;
A
#
# COMPACT_ATOMS: atom_id res chain seq x y z
N MET A 1 9.76 61.12 -4.92
CA MET A 1 9.26 60.08 -3.99
C MET A 1 8.76 58.93 -4.85
N ALA A 2 9.64 58.01 -5.27
CA ALA A 2 9.87 56.70 -4.63
C ALA A 2 8.59 55.82 -4.65
N GLU A 3 8.42 54.95 -5.68
CA GLU A 3 8.49 53.47 -5.59
C GLU A 3 7.57 52.88 -4.50
N SER A 4 6.59 52.00 -4.75
CA SER A 4 6.83 50.65 -5.27
C SER A 4 5.51 49.83 -5.29
N LYS A 5 5.36 49.06 -6.39
CA LYS A 5 4.75 47.73 -6.58
C LYS A 5 3.72 47.22 -5.54
N LYS A 6 2.50 46.91 -6.00
CA LYS A 6 1.71 45.79 -5.47
C LYS A 6 1.51 44.74 -6.56
N ASP A 7 2.47 43.83 -6.54
CA ASP A 7 2.52 42.45 -7.00
C ASP A 7 1.29 41.90 -7.71
N GLY A 8 1.55 41.45 -8.93
CA GLY A 8 0.62 40.77 -9.81
C GLY A 8 -0.03 39.56 -9.15
N THR A 9 -1.36 39.52 -9.23
CA THR A 9 -2.12 38.29 -9.20
C THR A 9 -1.67 37.45 -10.39
N ALA A 10 -0.70 36.57 -10.18
CA ALA A 10 -0.37 35.51 -11.13
C ALA A 10 -1.59 34.58 -11.21
N ALA A 11 -2.47 34.86 -12.17
CA ALA A 11 -3.42 33.89 -12.68
C ALA A 11 -2.59 32.68 -13.14
N GLY A 12 -2.60 31.63 -12.33
CA GLY A 12 -1.84 30.42 -12.58
C GLY A 12 -2.21 29.83 -13.94
N GLU A 13 -1.19 29.55 -14.74
CA GLU A 13 -1.32 29.04 -16.09
C GLU A 13 -2.26 27.81 -16.18
N PRO A 14 -3.15 27.75 -17.18
CA PRO A 14 -4.03 26.61 -17.38
C PRO A 14 -3.24 25.46 -18.00
N GLY A 15 -2.83 24.46 -17.22
CA GLY A 15 -2.29 23.25 -17.86
C GLY A 15 -1.64 22.15 -17.04
N GLU A 16 -1.17 22.40 -15.81
CA GLU A 16 -0.42 21.34 -15.10
C GLU A 16 -1.31 20.54 -14.15
N LYS A 17 -1.73 19.34 -14.58
CA LYS A 17 -2.47 18.40 -13.73
C LYS A 17 -1.57 17.92 -12.58
N LYS A 18 -1.68 18.54 -11.41
CA LYS A 18 -1.02 18.07 -10.18
C LYS A 18 -1.36 16.59 -9.94
N LYS A 19 -0.32 15.74 -9.87
CA LYS A 19 -0.47 14.33 -9.48
C LYS A 19 -1.17 14.25 -8.13
N ARG A 20 -2.13 13.32 -8.00
CA ARG A 20 -2.80 13.06 -6.73
C ARG A 20 -1.76 12.60 -5.71
N ALA A 21 -1.54 13.40 -4.68
CA ALA A 21 -0.59 13.12 -3.62
C ALA A 21 -1.30 13.09 -2.26
N GLU A 22 -0.77 12.31 -1.33
CA GLU A 22 -1.25 12.31 0.06
C GLU A 22 -0.70 13.52 0.81
N LEU A 23 -1.48 14.09 1.74
CA LEU A 23 -0.97 15.13 2.63
C LEU A 23 0.19 14.61 3.48
N THR A 24 1.19 15.46 3.72
CA THR A 24 2.28 15.15 4.64
C THR A 24 1.77 15.15 6.09
N PRO A 25 2.42 14.43 7.00
CA PRO A 25 2.09 14.47 8.44
C PRO A 25 2.09 15.90 8.99
N PHE A 26 3.06 16.72 8.59
CA PHE A 26 3.15 18.13 8.98
C PHE A 26 1.91 18.94 8.57
N THR A 27 1.49 18.82 7.30
CA THR A 27 0.30 19.53 6.82
C THR A 27 -0.97 19.06 7.55
N ARG A 28 -1.07 17.77 7.90
CA ARG A 28 -2.18 17.27 8.74
C ARG A 28 -2.13 17.85 10.15
N GLY A 29 -0.95 17.92 10.77
CA GLY A 29 -0.75 18.59 12.06
C GLY A 29 -1.20 20.06 12.02
N LEU A 30 -0.89 20.80 10.96
CA LEU A 30 -1.36 22.18 10.77
C LEU A 30 -2.87 22.31 10.66
N ILE A 31 -3.55 21.33 10.03
CA ILE A 31 -5.01 21.28 9.96
C ILE A 31 -5.60 21.09 11.36
N LEU A 32 -5.05 20.14 12.12
CA LEU A 32 -5.52 19.80 13.47
C LEU A 32 -5.29 20.96 14.45
N GLY A 33 -4.10 21.55 14.44
CA GLY A 33 -3.79 22.71 15.28
C GLY A 33 -4.75 23.88 15.04
N ARG A 34 -5.02 24.22 13.77
CA ARG A 34 -6.02 25.25 13.43
C ARG A 34 -7.43 24.86 13.85
N ARG A 35 -7.81 23.59 13.71
CA ARG A 35 -9.12 23.10 14.15
C ARG A 35 -9.28 23.17 15.67
N MET A 36 -8.24 22.83 16.43
CA MET A 36 -8.22 22.95 17.89
C MET A 36 -8.28 24.41 18.35
N ALA A 37 -7.70 25.33 17.58
CA ALA A 37 -7.81 26.78 17.78
C ALA A 37 -9.19 27.36 17.39
N GLY A 38 -10.17 26.53 17.02
CA GLY A 38 -11.55 26.95 16.74
C GLY A 38 -11.83 27.39 15.30
N ALA A 39 -10.87 27.27 14.39
CA ALA A 39 -11.08 27.68 12.99
C ALA A 39 -12.10 26.77 12.27
N SER A 40 -12.95 27.38 11.45
CA SER A 40 -13.91 26.68 10.60
C SER A 40 -13.21 25.93 9.46
N LEU A 41 -13.88 24.91 8.90
CA LEU A 41 -13.33 24.12 7.79
C LEU A 41 -12.97 24.98 6.56
N ARG A 42 -13.78 26.02 6.29
CA ARG A 42 -13.59 26.94 5.16
C ARG A 42 -12.40 27.88 5.38
N GLU A 43 -12.16 28.32 6.62
CA GLU A 43 -10.98 29.12 6.96
C GLU A 43 -9.70 28.31 6.82
N ILE A 44 -9.68 27.08 7.34
CA ILE A 44 -8.52 26.18 7.21
C ILE A 44 -8.25 25.88 5.73
N SER A 45 -9.29 25.60 4.96
CA SER A 45 -9.21 25.34 3.52
C SER A 45 -8.57 26.51 2.76
N ARG A 46 -9.05 27.74 2.99
CA ARG A 46 -8.50 28.95 2.36
C ARG A 46 -7.05 29.21 2.79
N ALA A 47 -6.76 29.07 4.09
CA ALA A 47 -5.43 29.34 4.64
C ALA A 47 -4.35 28.36 4.14
N LEU A 48 -4.72 27.10 3.90
CA LEU A 48 -3.79 26.05 3.46
C LEU A 48 -3.87 25.73 1.96
N ASN A 49 -4.80 26.35 1.23
CA ASN A 49 -5.13 26.01 -0.16
C ASN A 49 -5.41 24.50 -0.35
N ILE A 50 -6.19 23.92 0.56
CA ILE A 50 -6.58 22.51 0.57
C ILE A 50 -8.10 22.43 0.42
N PRO A 51 -8.66 21.53 -0.42
CA PRO A 51 -10.11 21.38 -0.54
C PRO A 51 -10.78 21.12 0.81
N VAL A 52 -11.94 21.75 1.04
CA VAL A 52 -12.73 21.59 2.29
C VAL A 52 -13.00 20.11 2.61
N SER A 53 -13.30 19.30 1.59
CA SER A 53 -13.51 17.86 1.73
C SER A 53 -12.27 17.13 2.24
N THR A 54 -11.07 17.55 1.84
CA THR A 54 -9.81 16.98 2.33
C THR A 54 -9.54 17.38 3.77
N VAL A 55 -9.82 18.63 4.15
CA VAL A 55 -9.73 19.11 5.55
C VAL A 55 -10.67 18.29 6.44
N GLN A 56 -11.94 18.17 6.06
CA GLN A 56 -12.93 17.39 6.78
C GLN A 56 -12.52 15.92 6.94
N ASN A 57 -12.12 15.27 5.84
CA ASN A 57 -11.66 13.87 5.87
C ASN A 57 -10.42 13.67 6.75
N THR A 58 -9.54 14.67 6.83
CA THR A 58 -8.36 14.61 7.70
C THR A 58 -8.78 14.61 9.17
N ILE A 59 -9.65 15.54 9.56
CA ILE A 59 -10.18 15.63 10.94
C ILE A 59 -10.93 14.35 11.32
N MET A 60 -11.81 13.86 10.45
CA MET A 60 -12.60 12.64 10.73
C MET A 60 -11.75 11.38 10.91
N LYS A 61 -10.63 11.28 10.20
CA LYS A 61 -9.76 10.09 10.22
C LYS A 61 -8.64 10.17 11.25
N GLU A 62 -8.50 11.29 11.96
CA GLU A 62 -7.36 11.54 12.82
C GLU A 62 -7.24 10.52 13.95
N SER A 63 -8.35 10.18 14.61
CA SER A 63 -8.39 9.18 15.69
C SER A 63 -7.85 7.80 15.27
N SER A 64 -7.82 7.53 13.97
CA SER A 64 -7.40 6.27 13.41
C SER A 64 -5.92 6.27 12.99
N ARG A 65 -5.31 7.45 12.83
CA ARG A 65 -3.92 7.61 12.38
C ARG A 65 -2.97 7.54 13.56
N VAL A 66 -1.71 7.22 13.27
CA VAL A 66 -0.58 7.33 14.19
C VAL A 66 0.40 8.30 13.56
N ASP A 67 0.84 9.31 14.31
CA ASP A 67 1.79 10.36 13.90
C ASP A 67 1.41 11.11 12.61
N GLY A 68 0.11 11.25 12.32
CA GLY A 68 -0.35 11.89 11.10
C GLY A 68 0.02 11.14 9.81
N VAL A 69 0.52 9.89 9.90
CA VAL A 69 0.89 9.07 8.75
C VAL A 69 -0.36 8.44 8.11
N SER A 70 -0.29 8.17 6.81
CA SER A 70 -1.34 7.41 6.12
C SER A 70 -1.31 5.95 6.51
N LYS A 71 -2.49 5.39 6.78
CA LYS A 71 -2.61 3.95 7.00
C LYS A 71 -2.11 3.17 5.78
N PRO A 72 -1.36 2.09 5.98
CA PRO A 72 -1.06 1.14 4.91
C PRO A 72 -2.34 0.68 4.23
N ARG A 73 -2.31 0.56 2.91
CA ARG A 73 -3.41 -0.04 2.15
C ARG A 73 -3.42 -1.54 2.44
N SER A 74 -4.60 -2.14 2.58
CA SER A 74 -4.75 -3.59 2.82
C SER A 74 -4.12 -4.46 1.72
N GLY A 75 -3.92 -3.90 0.53
CA GLY A 75 -3.38 -4.62 -0.61
C GLY A 75 -4.36 -5.65 -1.18
N ARG A 76 -3.91 -6.39 -2.18
CA ARG A 76 -4.69 -7.47 -2.79
C ARG A 76 -4.55 -8.74 -1.91
N PRO A 77 -5.64 -9.44 -1.58
CA PRO A 77 -5.55 -10.72 -0.87
C PRO A 77 -4.73 -11.74 -1.68
N LYS A 78 -4.00 -12.60 -0.96
CA LYS A 78 -3.22 -13.68 -1.57
C LYS A 78 -4.17 -14.76 -2.10
N LYS A 79 -3.74 -15.45 -3.16
CA LYS A 79 -4.47 -16.61 -3.71
C LYS A 79 -4.44 -17.83 -2.78
N LEU A 80 -3.31 -18.04 -2.11
CA LEU A 80 -3.14 -19.13 -1.16
C LEU A 80 -3.60 -18.66 0.23
N SER A 81 -4.53 -19.40 0.83
CA SER A 81 -4.87 -19.23 2.24
C SER A 81 -3.77 -19.81 3.14
N ASP A 82 -3.79 -19.47 4.44
CA ASP A 82 -2.84 -20.05 5.39
C ASP A 82 -2.97 -21.57 5.50
N ARG A 83 -4.16 -22.13 5.24
CA ARG A 83 -4.39 -23.57 5.19
C ARG A 83 -3.67 -24.20 4.00
N ASP A 84 -3.77 -23.57 2.83
CA ASP A 84 -3.12 -24.06 1.61
C ASP A 84 -1.60 -24.01 1.74
N ILE A 85 -1.07 -22.94 2.35
CA ILE A 85 0.36 -22.79 2.65
C ILE A 85 0.83 -23.93 3.57
N ARG A 86 0.09 -24.25 4.64
CA ARG A 86 0.43 -25.37 5.54
C ARG A 86 0.41 -26.71 4.81
N MET A 87 -0.61 -26.96 3.99
CA MET A 87 -0.70 -28.18 3.18
C MET A 87 0.46 -28.30 2.19
N LEU A 88 0.84 -27.18 1.56
CA LEU A 88 1.96 -27.11 0.62
C LEU A 88 3.28 -27.47 1.32
N ILE A 89 3.56 -26.85 2.47
CA ILE A 89 4.77 -27.10 3.24
C ILE A 89 4.82 -28.55 3.73
N SER A 90 3.70 -29.09 4.21
CA SER A 90 3.62 -30.49 4.65
C SER A 90 3.95 -31.46 3.52
N ARG A 91 3.34 -31.30 2.34
CA ARG A 91 3.60 -32.16 1.17
C ARG A 91 5.07 -32.14 0.75
N VAL A 92 5.69 -30.96 0.71
CA VAL A 92 7.11 -30.84 0.33
C VAL A 92 8.04 -31.43 1.39
N ARG A 93 7.70 -31.32 2.67
CA ARG A 93 8.49 -31.95 3.74
C ARG A 93 8.38 -33.47 3.74
N SER A 94 7.20 -34.02 3.47
CA SER A 94 6.98 -35.47 3.38
C SER A 94 7.59 -36.08 2.12
N ASN A 95 7.56 -35.37 0.99
CA ASN A 95 8.18 -35.80 -0.26
C ASN A 95 8.98 -34.64 -0.89
N PRO A 96 10.27 -34.47 -0.52
CA PRO A 96 11.11 -33.38 -1.03
C PRO A 96 11.37 -33.42 -2.54
N SER A 97 11.14 -34.57 -3.20
CA SER A 97 11.29 -34.74 -4.65
C SER A 97 10.03 -34.44 -5.45
N ILE A 98 8.92 -34.05 -4.80
CA ILE A 98 7.66 -33.75 -5.47
C ILE A 98 7.80 -32.60 -6.47
N SER A 99 7.21 -32.76 -7.65
CA SER A 99 7.27 -31.73 -8.68
C SER A 99 6.29 -30.58 -8.42
N TYR A 100 6.59 -29.39 -8.95
CA TYR A 100 5.66 -28.26 -8.89
C TYR A 100 4.32 -28.51 -9.60
N GLY A 101 4.29 -29.40 -10.59
CA GLY A 101 3.05 -29.80 -11.26
C GLY A 101 2.13 -30.58 -10.32
N GLU A 102 2.68 -31.59 -9.65
CA GLU A 102 1.93 -32.39 -8.67
C GLU A 102 1.48 -31.57 -7.46
N LEU A 103 2.32 -30.61 -7.00
CA LEU A 103 1.94 -29.67 -5.95
C LEU A 103 0.74 -28.80 -6.35
N ALA A 104 0.66 -28.40 -7.63
CA ALA A 104 -0.44 -27.58 -8.14
C ALA A 104 -1.75 -28.39 -8.26
N SER A 105 -1.69 -29.65 -8.70
CA SER A 105 -2.87 -30.52 -8.86
C SER A 105 -3.64 -30.75 -7.55
N GLY A 106 -2.97 -30.66 -6.40
CA GLY A 106 -3.58 -30.87 -5.09
C GLY A 106 -4.07 -29.60 -4.39
N MET A 107 -4.13 -28.46 -5.07
CA MET A 107 -4.55 -27.16 -4.50
C MET A 107 -5.85 -26.67 -5.14
N PRO A 108 -6.72 -25.97 -4.38
CA PRO A 108 -7.81 -25.22 -4.98
C PRO A 108 -7.24 -24.07 -5.82
N ASP A 109 -7.89 -23.77 -6.94
CA ASP A 109 -7.51 -22.77 -7.96
C ASP A 109 -6.29 -23.09 -8.85
N ASN A 110 -6.31 -22.52 -10.05
CA ASN A 110 -5.22 -22.58 -11.04
C ASN A 110 -4.01 -21.72 -10.59
N ILE A 111 -3.30 -22.21 -9.57
CA ILE A 111 -2.13 -21.57 -8.99
C ILE A 111 -0.93 -21.82 -9.89
N SER A 112 -0.22 -20.75 -10.26
CA SER A 112 0.98 -20.86 -11.08
C SER A 112 2.13 -21.47 -10.31
N LYS A 113 2.99 -22.24 -11.00
CA LYS A 113 4.24 -22.79 -10.46
C LYS A 113 5.10 -21.71 -9.77
N SER A 114 5.13 -20.50 -10.34
CA SER A 114 5.82 -19.35 -9.76
C SER A 114 5.27 -18.91 -8.40
N THR A 115 3.95 -19.05 -8.18
CA THR A 115 3.32 -18.73 -6.90
C THR A 115 3.72 -19.75 -5.84
N ILE A 116 3.74 -21.04 -6.20
CA ILE A 116 4.21 -22.13 -5.35
C ILE A 116 5.68 -21.92 -4.97
N TYR A 117 6.54 -21.66 -5.96
CA TYR A 117 7.97 -21.39 -5.73
C TYR A 117 8.20 -20.20 -4.79
N ARG A 118 7.55 -19.05 -5.03
CA ARG A 118 7.70 -17.86 -4.17
C ARG A 118 7.25 -18.14 -2.74
N THR A 119 6.16 -18.88 -2.57
CA THR A 119 5.64 -19.26 -1.26
C THR A 119 6.63 -20.17 -0.53
N LEU A 120 7.13 -21.24 -1.17
CA LEU A 120 8.12 -22.13 -0.58
C LEU A 120 9.42 -21.40 -0.21
N LYS A 121 9.90 -20.52 -1.08
CA LYS A 121 11.09 -19.69 -0.83
C LYS A 121 10.91 -18.78 0.38
N GLN A 122 9.73 -18.18 0.55
CA GLN A 122 9.40 -17.36 1.73
C GLN A 122 9.50 -18.18 3.04
N HIS A 123 9.22 -19.48 2.97
CA HIS A 123 9.34 -20.41 4.10
C HIS A 123 10.69 -21.14 4.18
N GLY A 124 11.71 -20.67 3.46
CA GLY A 124 13.06 -21.22 3.51
C GLY A 124 13.25 -22.55 2.76
N ILE A 125 12.26 -22.98 1.97
CA ILE A 125 12.33 -24.19 1.17
C ILE A 125 12.77 -23.81 -0.25
N THR A 126 13.97 -24.22 -0.62
CA THR A 126 14.55 -23.97 -1.95
C THR A 126 14.62 -25.24 -2.78
N ASN A 127 14.86 -25.08 -4.09
CA ASN A 127 15.01 -26.21 -5.00
C ASN A 127 16.20 -27.07 -4.57
N ARG A 128 15.93 -28.34 -4.30
CA ARG A 128 16.96 -29.35 -4.09
C ARG A 128 17.11 -30.13 -5.39
N PRO A 129 18.33 -30.29 -5.93
CA PRO A 129 18.54 -31.11 -7.11
C PRO A 129 18.16 -32.55 -6.79
N VAL A 130 17.24 -33.12 -7.57
CA VAL A 130 16.88 -34.54 -7.48
C VAL A 130 17.90 -35.32 -8.30
N LYS A 131 18.49 -36.37 -7.71
CA LYS A 131 19.37 -37.29 -8.43
C LYS A 131 18.51 -38.03 -9.46
N LYS A 132 18.81 -37.90 -10.76
CA LYS A 132 18.07 -38.59 -11.82
C LYS A 132 18.11 -40.10 -11.56
N ILE A 133 16.95 -40.70 -11.30
CA ILE A 133 16.80 -42.16 -11.30
C ILE A 133 16.57 -42.56 -12.76
N ALA A 134 17.39 -43.47 -13.28
CA ALA A 134 17.19 -44.01 -14.62
C ALA A 134 15.80 -44.64 -14.69
N LYS A 135 15.03 -44.31 -15.73
CA LYS A 135 13.74 -44.98 -15.97
C LYS A 135 14.07 -46.40 -16.42
N ASN A 136 13.59 -47.40 -15.68
CA ASN A 136 13.49 -48.78 -16.15
C ASN A 136 12.43 -48.90 -17.25
#